data_AF-A0A0R2B3V8-F1
#
_entry.id   AF-A0A0R2B3V8-F1
#
_cell.length_a   1.000
_cell.length_b   1.000
_cell.length_c   1.000
_cell.angle_alpha   90.00
_cell.angle_beta   90.00
_cell.angle_gamma   90.00
#
_symmetry.space_group_name_H-M   'P 1'
#
loop_
_entity.id
_entity.type
_entity.pdbx_description
1 polymer ?
#
loop_
_entity_poly.entity_id
_entity_poly.type
_entity_poly.pdbx_seq_one_letter_code
_entity_poly.pdbx_strand_id
1 'polypeptide(L)'
;MTAKWEQALQQISAEERTPDNFLSQIKNFVAKLIADVPTQLTGSAAIKQQINHQQQAQKSDEVFLETSQATVLNEQKFYIVKPKQGEDFTLSKKWSSKALGKTAIKALVTKGETSKLKGFKSKKGKSFDAKLKLDGHKLSFDFD
;
A
#
# COMPACT_ATOMS: atom_id res chain seq x y z
N MET A 1 -0.37 -29.46 5.89
CA MET A 1 -0.59 -29.48 7.35
C MET A 1 -2.08 -29.41 7.68
N THR A 2 -2.84 -28.52 7.03
CA THR A 2 -4.29 -28.33 7.20
C THR A 2 -5.11 -29.62 7.02
N ALA A 3 -4.84 -30.40 5.96
CA ALA A 3 -5.55 -31.66 5.70
C ALA A 3 -5.42 -32.71 6.83
N LYS A 4 -4.29 -32.74 7.57
CA LYS A 4 -4.11 -33.66 8.70
C LYS A 4 -4.94 -33.25 9.92
N TRP A 5 -5.24 -31.96 10.06
CA TRP A 5 -6.08 -31.42 11.13
C TRP A 5 -7.55 -31.72 10.87
N GLU A 6 -7.99 -31.53 9.63
CA GLU A 6 -9.36 -31.86 9.20
C GLU A 6 -9.65 -33.36 9.35
N GLN A 7 -8.70 -34.22 8.97
CA GLN A 7 -8.84 -35.67 9.14
C GLN A 7 -8.90 -36.08 10.63
N ALA A 8 -8.14 -35.42 11.51
CA ALA A 8 -8.18 -35.69 12.94
C ALA A 8 -9.49 -35.23 13.58
N LEU A 9 -10.04 -34.09 13.15
CA LEU A 9 -11.36 -33.61 13.57
C LEU A 9 -12.48 -34.56 13.12
N GLN A 10 -12.39 -35.09 11.90
CA GLN A 10 -13.33 -36.08 11.38
C GLN A 10 -13.29 -37.40 12.17
N GLN A 11 -12.10 -37.88 12.55
CA GLN A 11 -11.95 -39.11 13.37
C GLN A 11 -12.45 -38.94 14.82
N ILE A 12 -12.38 -37.73 15.38
CA ILE A 12 -12.97 -37.44 16.69
C ILE A 12 -14.50 -37.42 16.59
N SER A 13 -15.06 -36.91 15.49
CA SER A 13 -16.51 -36.93 15.26
C SER A 13 -17.07 -38.34 15.05
N ALA A 14 -16.22 -39.30 14.66
CA ALA A 14 -16.57 -40.71 14.47
C ALA A 14 -16.29 -41.58 15.72
N GLU A 15 -15.93 -41.00 16.87
CA GLU A 15 -15.53 -41.69 18.12
C GLU A 15 -14.29 -42.63 18.00
N GLU A 16 -13.62 -42.65 16.85
CA GLU A 16 -12.43 -43.47 16.60
C GLU A 16 -11.15 -42.91 17.27
N ARG A 17 -11.20 -41.66 17.77
CA ARG A 17 -10.13 -41.03 18.56
C ARG A 17 -10.68 -40.20 19.71
N THR A 18 -9.99 -40.24 20.84
CA THR A 18 -10.32 -39.38 21.98
C THR A 18 -9.87 -37.94 21.74
N PRO A 19 -10.70 -36.95 22.12
CA PRO A 19 -10.34 -35.54 22.02
C PRO A 19 -9.09 -35.18 22.84
N ASP A 20 -8.83 -35.91 23.93
CA ASP A 20 -7.66 -35.71 24.79
C ASP A 20 -6.34 -36.02 24.08
N ASN A 21 -6.30 -37.14 23.33
CA ASN A 21 -5.13 -37.51 22.53
C ASN A 21 -4.84 -36.50 21.41
N PHE A 22 -5.86 -35.88 20.85
CA PHE A 22 -5.69 -34.82 19.85
C PHE A 22 -5.18 -33.53 20.49
N LEU A 23 -5.71 -33.15 21.65
CA LEU A 23 -5.26 -31.96 22.39
C LEU A 23 -3.80 -32.09 22.84
N SER A 24 -3.38 -33.29 23.25
CA SER A 24 -1.98 -33.59 23.55
C SER A 24 -1.07 -33.46 22.32
N GLN A 25 -1.54 -33.90 21.14
CA GLN A 25 -0.82 -33.71 19.88
C GLN A 25 -0.70 -32.22 19.50
N ILE A 26 -1.75 -31.42 19.71
CA ILE A 26 -1.70 -29.97 19.50
C ILE A 26 -0.68 -29.33 20.44
N LYS A 27 -0.71 -29.66 21.74
CA LYS A 27 0.26 -29.13 22.72
C LYS A 27 1.70 -29.43 22.32
N ASN A 28 1.98 -30.67 21.91
CA ASN A 28 3.31 -31.07 21.43
C ASN A 28 3.70 -30.37 20.11
N PHE A 29 2.75 -30.17 19.21
CA PHE A 29 2.98 -29.45 17.96
C PHE A 29 3.29 -27.97 18.19
N VAL A 30 2.54 -27.30 19.08
CA VAL A 30 2.79 -25.90 19.47
C VAL A 30 4.14 -25.76 20.16
N ALA A 31 4.46 -26.66 21.10
CA ALA A 31 5.77 -26.66 21.77
C ALA A 31 6.92 -26.86 20.76
N LYS A 32 6.75 -27.77 19.80
CA LYS A 32 7.73 -27.97 18.72
C LYS A 32 7.83 -26.74 17.81
N LEU A 33 6.73 -26.08 17.49
CA LEU A 33 6.73 -24.86 16.69
C LEU A 33 7.48 -23.72 17.39
N ILE A 34 7.26 -23.53 18.69
CA ILE A 34 7.95 -22.51 19.51
C ILE A 34 9.46 -22.77 19.55
N ALA A 35 9.89 -24.02 19.61
CA ALA A 35 11.32 -24.38 19.61
C ALA A 35 11.96 -24.26 18.22
N ASP A 36 11.20 -24.55 17.16
CA ASP A 36 11.72 -24.67 15.80
C ASP A 36 11.74 -23.31 15.06
N VAL A 37 10.75 -22.45 15.30
CA VAL A 37 10.64 -21.11 14.67
C VAL A 37 11.87 -20.22 14.91
N PRO A 38 12.40 -20.06 16.13
CA PRO A 38 13.59 -19.23 16.37
C PRO A 38 14.82 -19.75 15.60
N THR A 39 14.94 -21.07 15.50
CA THR A 39 16.05 -21.78 14.86
C THR A 39 16.00 -21.65 13.34
N GLN A 40 14.79 -21.76 12.75
CA GLN A 40 14.58 -21.52 11.33
C GLN A 40 14.77 -20.05 10.93
N LEU A 41 14.43 -19.10 11.81
CA LEU A 41 14.64 -17.67 11.59
C LEU A 41 16.11 -17.24 11.68
N THR A 42 16.92 -17.92 12.51
CA THR A 42 18.35 -17.62 12.68
C THR A 42 19.22 -18.30 11.63
N GLY A 43 18.89 -19.52 11.21
CA GLY A 43 19.68 -20.31 10.25
C GLY A 43 19.44 -19.99 8.77
N SER A 44 18.35 -19.31 8.41
CA SER A 44 17.94 -19.18 7.00
C SER A 44 18.22 -17.78 6.44
N ALA A 45 19.41 -17.57 5.88
CA ALA A 45 19.72 -16.37 5.09
C ALA A 45 18.69 -16.14 3.95
N ALA A 46 18.15 -17.22 3.39
CA ALA A 46 17.08 -17.21 2.38
C ALA A 46 15.76 -16.61 2.89
N ILE A 47 15.38 -16.86 4.16
CA ILE A 47 14.16 -16.27 4.75
C ILE A 47 14.38 -14.78 4.98
N LYS A 48 15.56 -14.36 5.46
CA LYS A 48 15.90 -12.93 5.56
C LYS A 48 15.88 -12.22 4.20
N GLN A 49 16.37 -12.87 3.14
CA GLN A 49 16.34 -12.33 1.77
C GLN A 49 14.93 -12.28 1.19
N GLN A 50 14.07 -13.25 1.50
CA GLN A 50 12.67 -13.27 1.07
C GLN A 50 11.82 -12.24 1.84
N ILE A 51 12.07 -12.06 3.14
CA ILE A 51 11.47 -10.98 3.94
C ILE A 51 11.85 -9.62 3.34
N ASN A 52 13.11 -9.44 2.93
CA ASN A 52 13.56 -8.20 2.31
C ASN A 52 12.90 -7.96 0.93
N HIS A 53 12.70 -9.00 0.12
CA HIS A 53 11.96 -8.91 -1.15
C HIS A 53 10.45 -8.67 -0.96
N GLN A 54 9.83 -9.20 0.10
CA GLN A 54 8.42 -8.93 0.42
C GLN A 54 8.22 -7.54 1.05
N GLN A 55 9.18 -7.04 1.84
CA GLN A 55 9.17 -5.67 2.36
C GLN A 55 9.42 -4.63 1.26
N GLN A 56 10.10 -4.95 0.16
CA GLN A 56 10.22 -4.05 -0.99
C GLN A 56 8.89 -3.85 -1.76
N ALA A 57 7.89 -4.72 -1.58
CA ALA A 57 6.53 -4.48 -2.06
C ALA A 57 5.72 -3.58 -1.11
N GLN A 58 6.17 -3.40 0.13
CA GLN A 58 5.80 -2.31 1.04
C GLN A 58 6.90 -1.24 1.00
N LYS A 59 7.21 -0.73 -0.20
CA LYS A 59 8.19 0.33 -0.35
C LYS A 59 7.69 1.55 0.41
N SER A 60 8.35 1.84 1.52
CA SER A 60 8.36 3.10 2.26
C SER A 60 7.97 4.28 1.39
N ASP A 61 7.01 5.09 1.84
CA ASP A 61 6.70 6.44 1.34
C ASP A 61 7.96 7.16 0.85
N GLU A 62 8.28 7.01 -0.44
CA GLU A 62 9.48 7.62 -1.02
C GLU A 62 9.15 9.10 -1.18
N VAL A 63 9.91 9.97 -0.52
CA VAL A 63 9.70 11.42 -0.59
C VAL A 63 9.83 11.83 -2.06
N PHE A 64 8.69 12.11 -2.70
CA PHE A 64 8.60 12.44 -4.12
C PHE A 64 9.11 13.86 -4.39
N LEU A 65 8.72 14.76 -3.49
CA LEU A 65 8.97 16.18 -3.59
C LEU A 65 8.93 16.78 -2.20
N GLU A 66 9.99 17.48 -1.81
CA GLU A 66 10.00 18.35 -0.65
C GLU A 66 10.08 19.80 -1.11
N THR A 67 9.22 20.64 -0.54
CA THR A 67 9.18 22.08 -0.79
C THR A 67 9.20 22.83 0.53
N SER A 68 9.48 24.12 0.50
CA SER A 68 9.42 24.95 1.71
C SER A 68 8.03 24.96 2.38
N GLN A 69 6.96 24.62 1.63
CA GLN A 69 5.57 24.68 2.08
C GLN A 69 4.94 23.30 2.36
N ALA A 70 5.41 22.23 1.73
CA ALA A 70 4.83 20.89 1.86
C ALA A 70 5.82 19.78 1.49
N THR A 71 5.66 18.62 2.14
CA THR A 71 6.34 17.37 1.79
C THR A 71 5.35 16.44 1.10
N VAL A 72 5.72 15.90 -0.06
CA VAL A 72 4.89 15.02 -0.87
C VAL A 72 5.49 13.63 -0.88
N LEU A 73 4.72 12.65 -0.45
CA LEU A 73 5.10 11.24 -0.44
C LEU A 73 4.50 10.51 -1.65
N ASN A 74 5.29 9.60 -2.22
CA ASN A 74 4.93 8.83 -3.40
C ASN A 74 4.23 7.52 -3.00
N GLU A 75 2.91 7.44 -3.15
CA GLU A 75 2.15 6.20 -2.88
C GLU A 75 1.73 5.50 -4.18
N GLN A 76 1.25 4.26 -4.17
CA GLN A 76 1.01 3.52 -5.44
C GLN A 76 0.09 4.25 -6.44
N LYS A 77 -1.06 4.75 -5.99
CA LYS A 77 -2.10 5.38 -6.85
C LYS A 77 -2.26 6.90 -6.64
N PHE A 78 -1.77 7.40 -5.52
CA PHE A 78 -1.92 8.79 -5.11
C PHE A 78 -0.60 9.35 -4.58
N TYR A 79 -0.54 10.66 -4.44
CA TYR A 79 0.47 11.40 -3.72
C TYR A 79 -0.15 11.81 -2.38
N ILE A 80 0.57 11.60 -1.28
CA ILE A 80 0.17 12.16 0.02
C ILE A 80 0.88 13.50 0.15
N VAL A 81 0.13 14.59 0.28
CA VAL A 81 0.66 15.93 0.49
C VAL A 81 0.50 16.28 1.95
N LYS A 82 1.64 16.52 2.62
CA LYS A 82 1.72 16.99 3.99
C LYS A 82 2.16 18.46 3.99
N PRO A 83 1.23 19.43 3.99
CA PRO A 83 1.58 20.83 4.11
C PRO A 83 2.17 21.11 5.50
N LYS A 84 3.09 22.07 5.60
CA LYS A 84 3.62 22.53 6.91
C LYS A 84 2.57 23.24 7.74
N GLN A 85 1.54 23.78 7.09
CA GLN A 85 0.45 24.51 7.70
C GLN A 85 -0.84 24.11 7.00
N GLY A 86 -1.74 23.43 7.72
CA GLY A 86 -2.98 22.87 7.18
C GLY A 86 -3.12 21.39 7.48
N GLU A 87 -4.07 20.74 6.81
CA GLU A 87 -4.34 19.31 6.94
C GLU A 87 -3.69 18.52 5.80
N ASP A 88 -3.33 17.28 6.10
CA ASP A 88 -2.83 16.33 5.10
C ASP A 88 -3.93 16.00 4.09
N PHE A 89 -3.59 16.00 2.80
CA PHE A 89 -4.53 15.64 1.74
C PHE A 89 -3.88 14.77 0.67
N THR A 90 -4.71 14.08 -0.10
CA THR A 90 -4.23 13.15 -1.14
C THR A 90 -4.57 13.63 -2.54
N LEU A 91 -3.62 13.52 -3.47
CA LEU A 91 -3.81 13.84 -4.88
C LEU A 91 -3.66 12.59 -5.74
N SER A 92 -4.58 12.36 -6.68
CA SER A 92 -4.44 11.23 -7.62
C SER A 92 -3.23 11.42 -8.55
N LYS A 93 -2.44 10.36 -8.77
CA LYS A 93 -1.29 10.41 -9.72
C LYS A 93 -1.72 10.63 -11.17
N LYS A 94 -2.92 10.16 -11.51
CA LYS A 94 -3.54 10.33 -12.81
C LYS A 94 -4.84 11.09 -12.63
N TRP A 95 -5.01 12.16 -13.41
CA TRP A 95 -6.23 12.93 -13.47
C TRP A 95 -6.71 12.99 -14.91
N SER A 96 -7.95 12.55 -15.16
CA SER A 96 -8.55 12.52 -16.51
C SER A 96 -7.64 11.89 -17.58
N SER A 97 -7.11 10.70 -17.29
CA SER A 97 -6.14 9.95 -18.13
C SER A 97 -4.76 10.57 -18.30
N LYS A 98 -4.45 11.68 -17.63
CA LYS A 98 -3.13 12.33 -17.67
C LYS A 98 -2.37 12.11 -16.36
N ALA A 99 -1.13 11.65 -16.45
CA ALA A 99 -0.23 11.57 -15.29
C ALA A 99 0.24 12.98 -14.86
N LEU A 100 0.17 13.26 -13.55
CA LEU A 100 0.66 14.48 -12.92
C LEU A 100 2.11 14.28 -12.51
N GLY A 101 3.03 14.97 -13.19
CA GLY A 101 4.46 14.91 -12.88
C GLY A 101 4.87 15.84 -11.74
N LYS A 102 6.14 15.76 -11.33
CA LYS A 102 6.73 16.54 -10.24
C LYS A 102 6.47 18.04 -10.35
N THR A 103 6.56 18.61 -11.56
CA THR A 103 6.30 20.04 -11.80
C THR A 103 4.86 20.45 -11.54
N ALA A 104 3.90 19.64 -11.98
CA ALA A 104 2.47 19.91 -11.78
C ALA A 104 2.11 19.82 -10.30
N ILE A 105 2.59 18.77 -9.61
CA ILE A 105 2.38 18.62 -8.16
C ILE A 105 3.04 19.76 -7.39
N LYS A 106 4.27 20.14 -7.74
CA LYS A 106 4.94 21.31 -7.15
C LYS A 106 4.10 22.58 -7.29
N ALA A 107 3.59 22.86 -8.49
CA ALA A 107 2.78 24.04 -8.74
C ALA A 107 1.47 24.02 -7.92
N LEU A 108 0.78 22.87 -7.86
CA LEU A 108 -0.42 22.70 -7.05
C LEU A 108 -0.17 22.95 -5.56
N VAL A 109 0.92 22.42 -5.00
CA VAL A 109 1.20 22.58 -3.55
C VAL A 109 1.76 23.95 -3.18
N THR A 110 2.43 24.65 -4.11
CA THR A 110 3.02 25.97 -3.81
C THR A 110 2.19 27.17 -4.25
N LYS A 111 1.44 27.02 -5.34
CA LYS A 111 0.65 28.11 -5.97
C LYS A 111 -0.85 27.85 -5.93
N GLY A 112 -1.29 26.63 -5.63
CA GLY A 112 -2.70 26.23 -5.74
C GLY A 112 -3.16 25.97 -7.17
N GLU A 113 -2.33 26.19 -8.18
CA GLU A 113 -2.69 25.96 -9.60
C GLU A 113 -1.49 25.51 -10.45
N THR A 114 -1.76 24.81 -11.55
CA THR A 114 -0.76 24.47 -12.57
C THR A 114 -0.83 25.40 -13.75
N SER A 115 0.28 25.49 -14.50
CA SER A 115 0.24 25.97 -15.88
C SER A 115 -0.66 25.08 -16.76
N LYS A 116 -1.02 25.57 -17.95
CA LYS A 116 -1.88 24.83 -18.90
C LYS A 116 -1.22 23.50 -19.26
N LEU A 117 -1.85 22.41 -18.86
CA LEU A 117 -1.44 21.03 -19.13
C LEU A 117 -2.22 20.51 -20.34
N LYS A 118 -1.51 19.83 -21.25
CA LYS A 118 -2.10 19.28 -22.47
C LYS A 118 -2.44 17.81 -22.35
N GLY A 119 -3.45 17.38 -23.11
CA GLY A 119 -3.77 15.97 -23.31
C GLY A 119 -4.57 15.31 -22.17
N PHE A 120 -5.42 16.06 -21.48
CA PHE A 120 -6.48 15.47 -20.67
C PHE A 120 -7.53 14.82 -21.56
N LYS A 121 -8.15 13.72 -21.14
CA LYS A 121 -9.25 13.09 -21.88
C LYS A 121 -10.58 13.34 -21.18
N SER A 122 -11.56 13.83 -21.93
CA SER A 122 -12.94 13.99 -21.45
C SER A 122 -13.63 12.63 -21.31
N LYS A 123 -14.80 12.61 -20.65
CA LYS A 123 -15.66 11.40 -20.58
C LYS A 123 -16.02 10.85 -21.97
N LYS A 124 -16.07 11.73 -22.98
CA LYS A 124 -16.34 11.37 -24.39
C LYS A 124 -15.08 10.95 -25.17
N GLY A 125 -13.93 10.80 -24.50
CA GLY A 125 -12.66 10.39 -25.11
C GLY A 125 -11.89 11.48 -25.84
N LYS A 126 -12.47 12.69 -26.01
CA LYS A 126 -11.78 13.82 -26.67
C LYS A 126 -10.69 14.40 -25.79
N SER A 127 -9.54 14.68 -26.39
CA SER A 127 -8.42 15.35 -25.72
C SER A 127 -8.68 16.84 -25.57
N PHE A 128 -8.28 17.42 -24.43
CA PHE A 128 -8.35 18.85 -24.17
C PHE A 128 -7.18 19.31 -23.28
N ASP A 129 -6.96 20.62 -23.28
CA ASP A 129 -5.90 21.27 -22.53
C ASP A 129 -6.53 22.17 -21.47
N ALA A 130 -6.05 22.10 -20.24
CA ALA A 130 -6.60 22.86 -19.12
C ALA A 130 -5.53 23.10 -18.05
N LYS A 131 -5.74 24.09 -17.18
CA LYS A 131 -5.02 24.22 -15.92
C LYS A 131 -5.72 23.35 -14.87
N LEU A 132 -4.99 22.95 -13.85
CA LEU A 132 -5.57 22.32 -12.66
C LEU A 132 -5.45 23.29 -11.50
N LYS A 133 -6.57 23.48 -10.79
CA LYS A 133 -6.63 24.27 -9.56
C LYS A 133 -6.96 23.37 -8.39
N LEU A 134 -6.34 23.65 -7.25
CA LEU A 134 -6.63 23.05 -5.97
C LEU A 134 -7.66 23.93 -5.25
N ASP A 135 -8.89 23.44 -5.14
CA ASP A 135 -9.98 24.09 -4.41
C ASP A 135 -10.13 23.38 -3.05
N GLY A 136 -9.53 23.97 -2.01
CA GLY A 136 -9.33 23.31 -0.72
C GLY A 136 -8.45 22.06 -0.88
N HIS A 137 -9.06 20.88 -0.85
CA HIS A 137 -8.38 19.58 -1.00
C HIS A 137 -8.78 18.84 -2.29
N LYS A 138 -9.51 19.49 -3.22
CA LYS A 138 -10.02 18.86 -4.43
C LYS A 138 -9.42 19.47 -5.70
N LEU A 139 -9.09 18.63 -6.67
CA LEU A 139 -8.65 19.07 -7.99
C LEU A 139 -9.84 19.42 -8.87
N SER A 140 -9.77 20.60 -9.49
CA SER A 140 -10.74 21.10 -10.47
C SER A 140 -10.01 21.57 -11.73
N PHE A 141 -10.70 21.50 -12.87
CA PHE A 141 -10.20 22.06 -14.12
C PHE A 141 -10.47 23.56 -14.16
N ASP A 142 -9.47 24.29 -14.60
CA ASP A 142 -9.54 25.72 -14.89
C ASP A 142 -9.21 25.91 -16.38
N PHE A 143 -10.17 26.48 -17.13
CA PHE A 143 -10.11 26.61 -18.58
C PHE A 143 -9.74 28.04 -19.04
N ASP A 144 -9.45 28.91 -18.09
CA ASP A 144 -9.05 30.30 -18.31
C ASP A 144 -7.63 30.39 -18.94
#